data_AF-A0A8J3XH44-F1
#
_entry.id   AF-A0A8J3XH44-F1
#
_cell.length_a   1.000
_cell.length_b   1.000
_cell.length_c   1.000
_cell.angle_alpha   90.00
_cell.angle_beta   90.00
_cell.angle_gamma   90.00
#
_symmetry.space_group_name_H-M   'P 1'
#
loop_
_entity.id
_entity.type
_entity.pdbx_description
1 polymer ?
#
loop_
_entity_poly.entity_id
_entity_poly.type
_entity_poly.pdbx_seq_one_letter_code
_entity_poly.pdbx_strand_id
1 'polypeptide(L)'
;MDDLDPVRRLCVAVEADSSEGEPEGEDAATSRTGDAHPSGPLVDLAERASMAAGLDQVAFQVQPAGVLLVLNSGVNEPRVVVDLTRELHNGLWRRNRRQAGTRLRCRVAFHQGLVRLTDEGFEGQAVTVVGDLCASEHLRAELGASPRSDLAMIISGQLLDELAYPESADLHRRQFRPVTVTLTAARSMPAYVYALGG
;
A
#
# COMPACT_ATOMS: atom_id res chain seq x y z
N MET A 1 0.02 25.94 15.11
CA MET A 1 -1.08 25.06 14.66
C MET A 1 -0.58 23.68 14.99
N ASP A 2 -1.10 23.10 16.07
CA ASP A 2 -0.56 21.86 16.62
C ASP A 2 -0.70 20.73 15.60
N ASP A 3 0.42 20.12 15.23
CA ASP A 3 0.51 18.97 14.33
C ASP A 3 -0.01 17.67 15.01
N LEU A 4 -0.73 17.81 16.13
CA LEU A 4 -1.24 16.76 17.00
C LEU A 4 -2.70 16.39 16.72
N ASP A 5 -3.45 17.25 16.02
CA ASP A 5 -4.85 16.96 15.72
C ASP A 5 -4.95 15.87 14.64
N PRO A 6 -5.78 14.82 14.86
CA PRO A 6 -5.99 13.79 13.85
C PRO A 6 -6.61 14.39 12.58
N VAL A 7 -5.91 14.25 11.45
CA VAL A 7 -6.39 14.70 10.14
C VAL A 7 -6.79 13.50 9.30
N ARG A 8 -7.90 13.62 8.57
CA ARG A 8 -8.31 12.61 7.59
C ARG A 8 -7.35 12.63 6.41
N ARG A 9 -6.66 11.51 6.19
CA ARG A 9 -5.66 11.33 5.12
C ARG A 9 -5.90 10.01 4.41
N LEU A 10 -5.52 9.96 3.13
CA LEU A 10 -5.40 8.71 2.39
C LEU A 10 -4.08 8.05 2.78
N CYS A 11 -4.14 6.79 3.18
CA CYS A 11 -3.00 5.95 3.50
C CYS A 11 -2.87 4.83 2.49
N VAL A 12 -1.63 4.50 2.14
CA VAL A 12 -1.29 3.39 1.25
C VAL A 12 -0.23 2.53 1.94
N ALA A 13 -0.49 1.24 2.09
CA ALA A 13 0.53 0.29 2.52
C ALA A 13 1.01 -0.51 1.31
N VAL A 14 2.32 -0.68 1.17
CA VAL A 14 2.92 -1.50 0.13
C VAL A 14 3.84 -2.53 0.80
N GLU A 15 3.61 -3.81 0.53
CA GLU A 15 4.41 -4.92 1.06
C GLU A 15 4.93 -5.79 -0.08
N ALA A 16 6.12 -6.37 0.10
CA ALA A 16 6.61 -7.40 -0.79
C ALA A 16 5.89 -8.75 -0.51
N ASP A 17 5.65 -9.51 -1.56
CA ASP A 17 5.22 -10.90 -1.46
C ASP A 17 6.46 -11.75 -1.19
N SER A 18 6.66 -12.15 0.06
CA SER A 18 7.63 -13.17 0.43
C SER A 18 7.09 -14.54 0.02
N SER A 19 7.27 -14.93 -1.25
CA SER A 19 7.02 -16.31 -1.66
C SER A 19 8.09 -17.22 -1.05
N GLU A 20 7.82 -17.73 0.16
CA GLU A 20 8.47 -18.79 0.94
C GLU A 20 9.99 -18.99 0.90
N GLY A 21 10.58 -18.94 2.10
CA GLY A 21 11.91 -19.44 2.42
C GLY A 21 12.66 -18.52 3.39
N GLU A 22 12.25 -18.46 4.66
CA GLU A 22 13.15 -17.94 5.69
C GLU A 22 14.32 -18.92 5.84
N PRO A 23 15.59 -18.50 5.71
CA PRO A 23 16.58 -18.98 6.63
C PRO A 23 16.31 -18.26 7.97
N GLU A 24 15.89 -19.02 8.98
CA GLU A 24 16.04 -18.60 10.38
C GLU A 24 17.51 -18.22 10.58
N GLY A 25 17.74 -16.92 10.74
CA GLY A 25 19.03 -16.31 10.96
C GLY A 25 18.82 -15.08 11.82
N GLU A 26 18.64 -15.32 13.12
CA GLU A 26 18.82 -14.31 14.16
C GLU A 26 20.22 -13.71 14.00
N ASP A 27 20.28 -12.47 13.53
CA ASP A 27 21.22 -11.45 14.00
C ASP A 27 20.96 -10.13 13.27
N ALA A 28 20.29 -9.19 13.94
CA ALA A 28 20.51 -7.76 13.71
C ALA A 28 20.02 -6.94 14.89
N ALA A 29 20.94 -6.69 15.82
CA ALA A 29 20.83 -5.65 16.81
C ALA A 29 20.62 -4.26 16.18
N THR A 30 19.73 -3.50 16.82
CA THR A 30 19.62 -2.04 16.96
C THR A 30 20.39 -1.12 15.99
N SER A 31 19.69 -0.14 15.41
CA SER A 31 20.19 1.23 15.44
C SER A 31 19.08 2.25 15.17
N ARG A 32 18.81 3.11 16.17
CA ARG A 32 18.12 4.40 16.00
C ARG A 32 19.19 5.47 15.81
N THR A 33 19.14 6.20 14.69
CA THR A 33 19.32 7.67 14.57
C THR A 33 19.59 8.09 13.11
N GLY A 34 18.90 9.16 12.67
CA GLY A 34 19.34 10.08 11.62
C GLY A 34 18.98 9.74 10.17
N ASP A 35 18.16 10.58 9.53
CA ASP A 35 18.05 10.95 8.10
C ASP A 35 18.64 10.03 7.00
N ALA A 36 18.57 8.72 7.18
CA ALA A 36 18.81 7.73 6.15
C ALA A 36 17.46 7.29 5.63
N HIS A 37 17.12 7.65 4.39
CA HIS A 37 15.99 7.02 3.69
C HIS A 37 16.20 5.51 3.75
N PRO A 38 15.29 4.74 4.37
CA PRO A 38 15.53 3.32 4.55
C PRO A 38 15.51 2.69 3.16
N SER A 39 16.71 2.31 2.69
CA SER A 39 16.96 2.02 1.28
C SER A 39 16.66 0.55 1.03
N GLY A 40 15.57 0.27 0.32
CA GLY A 40 15.15 -1.08 0.00
C GLY A 40 14.45 -1.12 -1.35
N PRO A 41 14.53 -2.25 -2.10
CA PRO A 41 13.89 -2.40 -3.41
C PRO A 41 12.42 -1.95 -3.49
N LEU A 42 11.67 -2.14 -2.40
CA LEU A 42 10.27 -1.79 -2.29
C LEU A 42 10.05 -0.29 -2.05
N VAL A 43 10.87 0.32 -1.19
CA VAL A 43 10.82 1.76 -0.88
C VAL A 43 11.15 2.55 -2.15
N ASP A 44 12.25 2.19 -2.83
CA ASP A 44 12.63 2.84 -4.09
C ASP A 44 11.56 2.67 -5.18
N LEU A 45 10.86 1.53 -5.19
CA LEU A 45 9.76 1.29 -6.13
C LEU A 45 8.58 2.23 -5.82
N ALA A 46 8.19 2.34 -4.55
CA ALA A 46 7.09 3.18 -4.10
C ALA A 46 7.37 4.67 -4.32
N GLU A 47 8.59 5.13 -4.05
CA GLU A 47 9.02 6.51 -4.32
C GLU A 47 8.94 6.84 -5.81
N ARG A 48 9.55 6.00 -6.66
CA ARG A 48 9.50 6.20 -8.12
C ARG A 48 8.09 6.13 -8.68
N ALA A 49 7.25 5.25 -8.16
CA ALA A 49 5.85 5.16 -8.56
C ALA A 49 5.07 6.41 -8.16
N SER A 50 5.30 6.93 -6.95
CA SER A 50 4.66 8.17 -6.46
C SER A 50 5.07 9.38 -7.30
N MET A 51 6.35 9.50 -7.62
CA MET A 51 6.85 10.55 -8.52
C MET A 51 6.24 10.44 -9.91
N ALA A 52 6.17 9.24 -10.49
CA ALA A 52 5.59 9.01 -11.82
C ALA A 52 4.07 9.24 -11.85
N ALA A 53 3.39 9.02 -10.72
CA ALA A 53 1.97 9.32 -10.54
C ALA A 53 1.69 10.81 -10.26
N GLY A 54 2.72 11.67 -10.21
CA GLY A 54 2.58 13.09 -9.94
C GLY A 54 2.11 13.39 -8.51
N LEU A 55 2.42 12.51 -7.56
CA LEU A 55 2.06 12.71 -6.17
C LEU A 55 3.08 13.64 -5.50
N ASP A 56 2.71 14.91 -5.38
CA ASP A 56 3.47 15.88 -4.60
C ASP A 56 3.20 15.69 -3.10
N GLN A 57 4.24 15.80 -2.29
CA GLN A 57 4.14 15.83 -0.81
C GLN A 57 3.52 14.56 -0.21
N VAL A 58 4.07 13.39 -0.56
CA VAL A 58 3.80 12.12 0.09
C VAL A 58 4.84 11.87 1.18
N ALA A 59 4.38 11.56 2.40
CA ALA A 59 5.28 11.11 3.45
C ALA A 59 5.48 9.60 3.35
N PHE A 60 6.74 9.16 3.40
CA PHE A 60 7.12 7.75 3.43
C PHE A 60 7.55 7.37 4.83
N GLN A 61 6.97 6.30 5.36
CA GLN A 61 7.37 5.69 6.62
C GLN A 61 7.64 4.22 6.39
N VAL A 62 8.89 3.81 6.57
CA VAL A 62 9.27 2.40 6.43
C VAL A 62 8.85 1.64 7.67
N GLN A 63 8.28 0.47 7.43
CA GLN A 63 7.76 -0.43 8.44
C GLN A 63 8.44 -1.79 8.28
N PRO A 64 8.49 -2.62 9.33
CA PRO A 64 9.07 -3.96 9.22
C PRO A 64 8.47 -4.82 8.08
N ALA A 65 7.17 -4.65 7.79
CA ALA A 65 6.47 -5.39 6.74
C ALA A 65 6.59 -4.76 5.34
N GLY A 66 7.00 -3.50 5.22
CA GLY A 66 6.97 -2.77 3.96
C GLY A 66 7.09 -1.26 4.11
N VAL A 67 6.30 -0.51 3.32
CA VAL A 67 6.32 0.95 3.36
C VAL A 67 4.89 1.51 3.42
N LEU A 68 4.69 2.45 4.35
CA LEU A 68 3.49 3.26 4.47
C LEU A 68 3.70 4.58 3.76
N LEU A 69 2.75 4.95 2.90
CA LEU A 69 2.65 6.26 2.28
C LEU A 69 1.46 6.97 2.92
N VAL A 70 1.69 8.17 3.42
CA VAL A 70 0.64 9.03 3.96
C VAL A 70 0.55 10.28 3.09
N LEU A 71 -0.61 10.45 2.45
CA LEU A 71 -0.86 11.58 1.57
C LEU A 71 -1.38 12.77 2.36
N ASN A 72 -1.06 13.97 1.87
CA ASN A 72 -1.64 15.19 2.40
C ASN A 72 -3.17 15.20 2.27
N SER A 73 -3.83 15.95 3.16
CA SER A 73 -5.28 16.14 3.08
C SER A 73 -5.67 16.88 1.79
N GLY A 74 -6.78 16.49 1.16
CA GLY A 74 -7.32 17.17 -0.02
C GLY A 74 -6.76 16.70 -1.36
N VAL A 75 -5.96 15.63 -1.38
CA VAL A 75 -5.58 14.96 -2.63
C VAL A 75 -6.79 14.45 -3.40
N ASN A 76 -6.68 14.37 -4.73
CA ASN A 76 -7.68 13.70 -5.55
C ASN A 76 -7.53 12.19 -5.38
N GLU A 77 -8.22 11.62 -4.39
CA GLU A 77 -8.13 10.20 -4.02
C GLU A 77 -8.39 9.23 -5.20
N PRO A 78 -9.40 9.46 -6.09
CA PRO A 78 -9.57 8.61 -7.26
C PRO A 78 -8.33 8.58 -8.16
N ARG A 79 -7.74 9.75 -8.44
CA ARG A 79 -6.52 9.85 -9.25
C ARG A 79 -5.34 9.19 -8.56
N VAL A 80 -5.17 9.38 -7.24
CA VAL A 80 -4.11 8.70 -6.49
C VAL A 80 -4.22 7.19 -6.64
N VAL A 81 -5.40 6.61 -6.39
CA VAL A 81 -5.58 5.16 -6.47
C VAL A 81 -5.28 4.65 -7.88
N VAL A 82 -5.79 5.31 -8.92
CA VAL A 82 -5.56 4.91 -10.32
C VAL A 82 -4.09 5.05 -10.72
N ASP A 83 -3.53 6.25 -10.55
CA ASP A 83 -2.20 6.58 -11.05
C ASP A 83 -1.09 5.89 -10.24
N LEU A 84 -1.19 5.83 -8.92
CA LEU A 84 -0.19 5.12 -8.10
C LEU A 84 -0.19 3.63 -8.40
N THR A 85 -1.36 3.01 -8.51
CA THR A 85 -1.47 1.58 -8.83
C THR A 85 -0.91 1.28 -10.21
N ARG A 86 -1.21 2.12 -11.21
CA ARG A 86 -0.63 2.01 -12.56
C ARG A 86 0.89 2.11 -12.53
N GLU A 87 1.44 3.09 -11.81
CA GLU A 87 2.88 3.31 -11.79
C GLU A 87 3.66 2.30 -10.95
N LEU A 88 3.06 1.73 -9.90
CA LEU A 88 3.58 0.57 -9.19
C LEU A 88 3.66 -0.64 -10.13
N HIS A 89 2.59 -0.94 -10.87
CA HIS A 89 2.56 -2.03 -11.85
C HIS A 89 3.64 -1.85 -12.93
N ASN A 90 3.71 -0.65 -13.52
CA ASN A 90 4.72 -0.32 -14.52
C ASN A 90 6.14 -0.42 -13.95
N GLY A 91 6.35 0.02 -12.70
CA GLY A 91 7.62 -0.07 -12.00
C GLY A 91 8.08 -1.52 -11.79
N LEU A 92 7.17 -2.39 -11.35
CA LEU A 92 7.41 -3.83 -11.17
C LEU A 92 7.76 -4.49 -12.49
N TRP A 93 6.96 -4.26 -13.54
CA TRP A 93 7.23 -4.81 -14.87
C TRP A 93 8.61 -4.37 -15.40
N ARG A 94 8.94 -3.08 -15.26
CA ARG A 94 10.24 -2.51 -15.65
C ARG A 94 11.40 -3.12 -14.88
N ARG A 95 11.22 -3.41 -13.59
CA ARG A 95 12.23 -4.02 -12.71
C ARG A 95 12.43 -5.49 -13.06
N ASN A 96 11.35 -6.27 -13.06
CA ASN A 96 11.36 -7.71 -13.28
C ASN A 96 11.86 -8.11 -14.67
N ARG A 97 11.73 -7.24 -15.67
CA ARG A 97 12.32 -7.47 -17.01
C ARG A 97 13.81 -7.18 -17.11
N ARG A 98 14.35 -6.29 -16.26
CA ARG A 98 15.74 -5.81 -16.37
C ARG A 98 16.70 -6.54 -15.44
N GLN A 99 16.22 -7.02 -14.30
CA GLN A 99 17.07 -7.69 -13.32
C GLN A 99 17.04 -9.21 -13.53
N ALA A 100 18.21 -9.83 -13.65
CA ALA A 100 18.37 -11.29 -13.61
C ALA A 100 18.20 -11.88 -12.18
N GLY A 101 17.61 -11.11 -11.27
CA GLY A 101 17.41 -11.50 -9.87
C GLY A 101 16.03 -12.05 -9.59
N THR A 102 15.73 -12.29 -8.31
CA THR A 102 14.42 -12.77 -7.86
C THR A 102 13.33 -11.79 -8.29
N ARG A 103 12.30 -12.34 -8.94
CA ARG A 103 11.10 -11.61 -9.34
C ARG A 103 10.46 -10.95 -8.13
N LEU A 104 10.32 -9.62 -8.15
CA LEU A 104 9.64 -8.88 -7.09
C LEU A 104 8.14 -8.88 -7.38
N ARG A 105 7.35 -9.32 -6.40
CA ARG A 105 5.90 -9.21 -6.42
C ARG A 105 5.47 -8.45 -5.17
N CYS A 106 4.39 -7.68 -5.24
CA CYS A 106 3.96 -6.82 -4.16
C CYS A 106 2.44 -6.85 -3.96
N ARG A 107 2.03 -6.47 -2.76
CA ARG A 107 0.65 -6.19 -2.37
C ARG A 107 0.54 -4.71 -2.02
N VAL A 108 -0.56 -4.08 -2.40
CA VAL A 108 -0.86 -2.68 -2.07
C VAL A 108 -2.26 -2.55 -1.47
N ALA A 109 -2.39 -1.77 -0.41
CA ALA A 109 -3.66 -1.50 0.25
C ALA A 109 -3.97 -0.01 0.30
N PHE A 110 -5.23 0.36 0.12
CA PHE A 110 -5.72 1.73 0.19
C PHE A 110 -6.84 1.88 1.22
N HIS A 111 -6.69 2.85 2.11
CA HIS A 111 -7.72 3.25 3.07
C HIS A 111 -7.58 4.72 3.46
N GLN A 112 -8.69 5.39 3.76
CA GLN A 112 -8.72 6.79 4.18
C GLN A 112 -9.36 6.90 5.56
N GLY A 113 -8.76 7.71 6.44
CA GLY A 113 -9.27 7.91 7.79
C GLY A 113 -8.36 8.80 8.62
N LEU A 114 -8.62 8.87 9.93
CA LEU A 114 -7.88 9.73 10.85
C LEU A 114 -6.44 9.21 11.07
N VAL A 115 -5.48 10.12 10.88
CA VAL A 115 -4.05 9.91 11.07
C VAL A 115 -3.50 11.04 11.92
N ARG A 116 -2.64 10.70 12.88
CA ARG A 116 -1.86 11.66 13.68
C ARG A 116 -0.38 11.47 13.37
N LEU A 117 0.36 12.58 13.31
CA LEU A 117 1.82 12.55 13.26
C LEU A 117 2.38 12.66 14.67
N THR A 118 3.34 11.82 15.03
CA THR A 118 4.06 11.85 16.29
C THR A 118 5.56 11.77 16.08
N ASP A 119 6.31 11.87 17.17
CA ASP A 119 7.77 11.72 17.17
C ASP A 119 8.23 10.36 16.62
N GLU A 120 7.37 9.34 16.62
CA GLU A 120 7.63 7.99 16.09
C GLU A 120 7.13 7.80 14.64
N GLY A 121 6.50 8.81 14.05
CA GLY A 121 5.91 8.78 12.72
C GLY A 121 4.37 8.85 12.73
N PHE A 122 3.75 8.37 11.66
CA PHE A 122 2.30 8.35 11.51
C PHE A 122 1.69 7.17 12.24
N GLU A 123 0.63 7.46 12.99
CA GLU A 123 -0.18 6.49 13.71
C GLU A 123 -1.67 6.83 13.63
N GLY A 124 -2.51 5.93 14.13
CA GLY A 124 -3.96 6.10 14.18
C GLY A 124 -4.71 4.99 13.45
N GLN A 125 -6.04 5.05 13.53
CA GLN A 125 -6.91 3.99 13.03
C GLN A 125 -6.70 3.72 11.54
N ALA A 126 -6.48 4.75 10.72
CA ALA A 126 -6.29 4.55 9.28
C ALA A 126 -4.99 3.81 8.96
N VAL A 127 -3.91 4.07 9.74
CA VAL A 127 -2.62 3.39 9.60
C VAL A 127 -2.75 1.91 9.97
N THR A 128 -3.43 1.59 11.09
CA THR A 128 -3.70 0.20 11.47
C THR A 128 -4.55 -0.52 10.43
N VAL A 129 -5.64 0.10 9.98
CA VAL A 129 -6.55 -0.52 8.99
C VAL A 129 -5.84 -0.79 7.67
N VAL A 130 -5.06 0.17 7.14
CA VAL A 130 -4.38 -0.05 5.85
C VAL A 130 -3.33 -1.17 5.95
N GLY A 131 -2.66 -1.29 7.10
CA GLY A 131 -1.76 -2.40 7.41
C GLY A 131 -2.51 -3.74 7.45
N ASP A 132 -3.60 -3.83 8.21
CA ASP A 132 -4.44 -5.03 8.32
C ASP A 132 -4.98 -5.48 6.94
N LEU A 133 -5.38 -4.51 6.09
CA LEU A 133 -5.82 -4.79 4.72
C LEU A 133 -4.68 -5.37 3.87
N CYS A 134 -3.49 -4.78 3.93
CA CYS A 134 -2.33 -5.24 3.15
C CYS A 134 -1.85 -6.63 3.58
N ALA A 135 -1.89 -6.89 4.88
CA ALA A 135 -1.54 -8.15 5.51
C ALA A 135 -2.66 -9.20 5.47
N SER A 136 -3.80 -8.90 4.82
CA SER A 136 -4.94 -9.82 4.80
C SER A 136 -4.68 -11.06 3.95
N GLU A 137 -5.12 -12.23 4.44
CA GLU A 137 -5.09 -13.49 3.69
C GLU A 137 -5.84 -13.39 2.35
N HIS A 138 -6.86 -12.55 2.28
CA HIS A 138 -7.59 -12.30 1.03
C HIS A 138 -6.69 -11.71 -0.06
N LEU A 139 -5.81 -10.76 0.29
CA LEU A 139 -4.91 -10.15 -0.67
C LEU A 139 -3.74 -11.07 -1.02
N ARG A 140 -3.21 -11.82 -0.03
CA ARG A 140 -2.21 -12.86 -0.27
C ARG A 140 -2.72 -13.92 -1.24
N ALA A 141 -3.93 -14.44 -1.00
CA ALA A 141 -4.56 -15.43 -1.86
C ALA A 141 -4.85 -14.89 -3.26
N GLU A 142 -5.27 -13.64 -3.39
CA GLU A 142 -5.52 -13.01 -4.69
C GLU A 142 -4.23 -12.94 -5.54
N LEU A 143 -3.12 -12.55 -4.93
CA LEU A 143 -1.82 -12.55 -5.60
C LEU A 143 -1.34 -13.98 -5.88
N GLY A 144 -1.50 -14.90 -4.94
CA GLY A 144 -1.13 -16.31 -5.11
C GLY A 144 -1.88 -17.01 -6.25
N ALA A 145 -3.17 -16.73 -6.40
CA ALA A 145 -4.01 -17.24 -7.48
C ALA A 145 -3.68 -16.64 -8.86
N SER A 146 -2.92 -15.54 -8.89
CA SER A 146 -2.55 -14.80 -10.10
C SER A 146 -1.03 -14.86 -10.33
N PRO A 147 -0.45 -16.02 -10.70
CA PRO A 147 1.00 -16.19 -10.79
C PRO A 147 1.65 -15.32 -11.87
N ARG A 148 0.88 -14.83 -12.86
CA ARG A 148 1.38 -13.88 -13.87
C ARG A 148 1.40 -12.43 -13.40
N SER A 149 0.65 -12.11 -12.34
CA SER A 149 0.59 -10.79 -11.74
C SER A 149 1.76 -10.55 -10.78
N ASP A 150 2.34 -9.36 -10.89
CA ASP A 150 3.37 -8.86 -9.97
C ASP A 150 2.78 -7.97 -8.87
N LEU A 151 1.52 -7.55 -9.01
CA LEU A 151 0.87 -6.64 -8.08
C LEU A 151 -0.57 -7.12 -7.80
N ALA A 152 -0.95 -7.13 -6.53
CA ALA A 152 -2.34 -7.21 -6.12
C ALA A 152 -2.70 -6.01 -5.25
N MET A 153 -3.94 -5.55 -5.39
CA MET A 153 -4.49 -4.39 -4.70
C MET A 153 -5.66 -4.79 -3.83
N ILE A 154 -5.77 -4.16 -2.66
CA ILE A 154 -6.98 -4.12 -1.84
C ILE A 154 -7.37 -2.67 -1.57
N ILE A 155 -8.67 -2.39 -1.56
CA ILE A 155 -9.22 -1.08 -1.19
C ILE A 155 -10.35 -1.26 -0.19
N SER A 156 -10.37 -0.45 0.87
CA SER A 156 -11.46 -0.48 1.84
C SER A 156 -12.79 -0.14 1.16
N GLY A 157 -13.88 -0.78 1.59
CA GLY A 157 -15.20 -0.59 0.99
C GLY A 157 -15.70 0.85 1.09
N GLN A 158 -15.48 1.49 2.24
CA GLN A 158 -15.78 2.91 2.42
C GLN A 158 -15.09 3.78 1.36
N LEU A 159 -13.78 3.60 1.16
CA LEU A 159 -13.07 4.38 0.15
C LEU A 159 -13.63 4.12 -1.25
N LEU A 160 -13.81 2.86 -1.65
CA LEU A 160 -14.36 2.56 -2.98
C LEU A 160 -15.79 3.11 -3.18
N ASP A 161 -16.59 3.18 -2.12
CA ASP A 161 -17.90 3.83 -2.10
C ASP A 161 -17.83 5.34 -2.34
N GLU A 162 -16.86 6.01 -1.74
CA GLU A 162 -16.59 7.42 -1.96
C GLU A 162 -15.98 7.70 -3.34
N LEU A 163 -15.22 6.76 -3.93
CA LEU A 163 -14.58 6.93 -5.25
C LEU A 163 -15.52 6.71 -6.45
N ALA A 164 -16.69 6.10 -6.26
CA ALA A 164 -17.58 5.65 -7.35
C ALA A 164 -18.37 6.76 -8.08
N TYR A 165 -17.85 7.99 -8.10
CA TYR A 165 -18.39 9.09 -8.90
C TYR A 165 -18.18 8.84 -10.42
N PRO A 166 -19.04 9.41 -11.29
CA PRO A 166 -19.07 9.14 -12.73
C PRO A 166 -17.74 9.40 -13.47
N GLU A 167 -16.86 10.25 -12.92
CA GLU A 167 -15.58 10.62 -13.55
C GLU A 167 -14.44 9.64 -13.27
N SER A 168 -14.62 8.66 -12.37
CA SER A 168 -13.61 7.63 -12.03
C SER A 168 -13.70 6.41 -12.95
N ALA A 169 -13.86 6.60 -14.26
CA ALA A 169 -14.13 5.53 -15.22
C ALA A 169 -13.12 4.37 -15.20
N ASP A 170 -11.87 4.64 -14.80
CA ASP A 170 -10.80 3.64 -14.77
C ASP A 170 -10.86 2.67 -13.56
N LEU A 171 -11.61 3.01 -12.50
CA LEU A 171 -11.88 2.13 -11.35
C LEU A 171 -13.19 1.38 -11.55
N HIS A 172 -13.22 0.48 -12.53
CA HIS A 172 -14.40 -0.36 -12.73
C HIS A 172 -14.54 -1.37 -11.59
N ARG A 173 -15.50 -1.13 -10.67
CA ARG A 173 -15.88 -2.03 -9.56
C ARG A 173 -15.99 -3.50 -9.95
N ARG A 174 -16.34 -3.80 -11.21
CA ARG A 174 -16.45 -5.16 -11.75
C ARG A 174 -15.13 -5.94 -11.76
N GLN A 175 -13.99 -5.26 -11.75
CA GLN A 175 -12.68 -5.89 -11.65
C GLN A 175 -12.39 -6.38 -10.23
N PHE A 176 -13.09 -5.83 -9.23
CA PHE A 176 -12.87 -6.17 -7.85
C PHE A 176 -13.73 -7.33 -7.40
N ARG A 177 -13.12 -8.22 -6.63
CA ARG A 177 -13.81 -9.24 -5.84
C ARG A 177 -14.09 -8.68 -4.43
N PRO A 178 -15.36 -8.65 -3.99
CA PRO A 178 -15.68 -8.22 -2.63
C PRO A 178 -15.18 -9.25 -1.61
N VAL A 179 -14.65 -8.77 -0.49
CA VAL A 179 -14.16 -9.56 0.65
C VAL A 179 -14.54 -8.88 1.97
N THR A 180 -14.40 -9.61 3.07
CA THR A 180 -14.56 -9.07 4.42
C THR A 180 -13.28 -9.35 5.20
N VAL A 181 -12.55 -8.31 5.56
CA VAL A 181 -11.28 -8.42 6.28
C VAL A 181 -11.53 -8.28 7.77
N THR A 182 -10.98 -9.20 8.57
CA THR A 182 -10.94 -9.06 10.03
C THR A 182 -9.74 -8.21 10.43
N LEU A 183 -10.01 -7.08 11.06
CA LEU A 183 -9.01 -6.13 11.55
C LEU A 183 -8.49 -6.55 12.92
N THR A 184 -7.34 -6.04 13.33
CA THR A 184 -6.69 -6.30 14.63
C THR A 184 -7.60 -6.01 15.82
N ALA A 185 -8.53 -5.06 15.69
CA ALA A 185 -9.55 -4.75 16.70
C ALA A 185 -10.74 -5.75 16.75
N ALA A 186 -10.59 -6.94 16.14
CA ALA A 186 -11.65 -7.94 15.95
C ALA A 186 -12.92 -7.39 15.27
N ARG A 187 -12.78 -6.31 14.50
CA ARG A 187 -13.85 -5.74 13.68
C ARG A 187 -13.72 -6.25 12.25
N SER A 188 -14.83 -6.57 11.62
CA SER A 188 -14.84 -6.90 10.19
C SER A 188 -15.10 -5.64 9.37
N MET A 189 -14.41 -5.53 8.23
CA MET A 189 -14.56 -4.42 7.28
C MET A 189 -14.77 -4.96 5.86
N PRO A 190 -15.78 -4.47 5.12
CA PRO A 190 -15.88 -4.77 3.70
C PRO A 190 -14.70 -4.17 2.95
N ALA A 191 -14.12 -4.93 2.04
CA ALA A 191 -13.03 -4.48 1.18
C ALA A 191 -13.14 -5.16 -0.19
N TYR A 192 -12.29 -4.74 -1.11
CA TYR A 192 -12.34 -5.14 -2.51
C TYR A 192 -10.93 -5.43 -2.99
N VAL A 193 -10.70 -6.63 -3.52
CA VAL A 193 -9.38 -7.08 -3.99
C VAL A 193 -9.34 -7.27 -5.51
N TYR A 194 -8.17 -7.04 -6.11
CA TYR A 194 -7.93 -7.23 -7.53
C TYR A 194 -6.43 -7.45 -7.82
N ALA A 195 -6.08 -8.45 -8.63
CA ALA A 195 -4.72 -8.64 -9.15
C ALA A 195 -4.53 -7.94 -10.50
N LEU A 196 -3.41 -7.21 -10.66
CA LEU A 196 -3.10 -6.48 -11.88
C LEU A 196 -2.29 -7.31 -12.87
N GLY A 197 -2.68 -7.27 -14.15
CA GLY A 197 -1.89 -7.77 -15.27
C GLY A 197 -1.87 -9.30 -15.41
N GLY A 198 -3.04 -9.91 -15.58
CA GLY A 198 -3.22 -11.31 -16.02
C GLY A 198 -3.47 -11.42 -17.52
#